data_AF-A0A653D0E2-F1
#
_entry.id   AF-A0A653D0E2-F1
#
_cell.length_a   1.000
_cell.length_b   1.000
_cell.length_c   1.000
_cell.angle_alpha   90.00
_cell.angle_beta   90.00
_cell.angle_gamma   90.00
#
_symmetry.space_group_name_H-M   'P 1'
#
loop_
_entity.id
_entity.type
_entity.pdbx_description
1 polymer ?
#
loop_
_entity_poly.entity_id
_entity_poly.type
_entity_poly.pdbx_seq_one_letter_code
_entity_poly.pdbx_strand_id
1 'polypeptide(L)'
;MDLESLNKRSLVKGPKKHIKKIKELPQGIAYRISSAEVTSGQFGESIILNLADGQAVYLPNRVTEVYKRNLAFFASQKYAVIYEGEVDCGYIEPLQSFKVIEI
;
A
#
# COMPACT_ATOMS: atom_id res chain seq x y z
N MET A 1 6.64 31.41 2.07
CA MET A 1 6.80 30.12 2.77
C MET A 1 6.95 29.07 1.70
N ASP A 2 8.13 28.46 1.59
CA ASP A 2 8.57 27.78 0.38
C ASP A 2 8.18 26.29 0.43
N LEU A 3 7.24 25.88 -0.42
CA LEU A 3 6.66 24.52 -0.47
C LEU A 3 7.71 23.43 -0.73
N GLU A 4 8.85 23.77 -1.35
CA GLU A 4 9.95 22.82 -1.59
C GLU A 4 10.67 22.41 -0.30
N SER A 5 10.64 23.26 0.73
CA SER A 5 11.31 23.01 2.01
C SER A 5 10.62 21.90 2.83
N LEU A 6 9.30 21.75 2.66
CA LEU A 6 8.50 20.70 3.30
C LEU A 6 8.79 19.32 2.68
N ASN A 7 9.01 19.25 1.37
CA ASN A 7 9.31 18.01 0.67
C ASN A 7 10.73 17.46 0.97
N LYS A 8 11.65 18.30 1.47
CA LYS A 8 13.00 17.87 1.86
C LYS A 8 13.06 17.10 3.20
N ARG A 9 12.00 17.14 4.02
CA ARG A 9 12.01 16.54 5.37
C ARG A 9 11.62 15.06 5.43
N SER A 10 11.15 14.45 4.34
CA SER A 10 10.89 13.00 4.30
C SER A 10 12.19 12.23 4.02
N LEU A 11 13.10 12.28 5.01
CA LEU A 11 14.31 11.49 5.10
C LEU A 11 13.95 10.06 5.54
N VAL A 12 13.41 9.26 4.62
CA VAL A 12 13.53 7.80 4.71
C VAL A 12 14.76 7.42 3.90
N LYS A 13 15.85 7.07 4.59
CA LYS A 13 17.09 6.53 4.00
C LYS A 13 16.76 5.21 3.30
N GLY A 14 16.56 5.27 1.99
CA GLY A 14 16.38 4.13 1.11
C GLY A 14 16.17 4.62 -0.32
N PRO A 15 16.34 3.75 -1.35
CA PRO A 15 15.96 4.11 -2.71
C PRO A 15 14.52 4.63 -2.67
N LYS A 16 14.25 5.78 -3.31
CA LYS A 16 12.90 6.34 -3.46
C LYS A 16 12.05 5.33 -4.23
N LYS A 17 11.52 4.31 -3.54
CA LYS A 17 10.52 3.43 -4.10
C LYS A 17 9.33 4.31 -4.40
N HIS A 18 8.92 4.32 -5.66
CA HIS A 18 7.74 5.05 -6.08
C HIS A 18 6.54 4.38 -5.39
N ILE A 19 6.03 4.99 -4.32
CA ILE A 19 4.87 4.48 -3.59
C ILE A 19 3.64 4.85 -4.41
N LYS A 20 3.00 3.84 -4.99
CA LYS A 20 1.77 3.96 -5.78
C LYS A 20 0.57 3.67 -4.90
N LYS A 21 -0.60 4.22 -5.24
CA LYS A 21 -1.87 3.75 -4.67
C LYS A 21 -2.21 2.38 -5.25
N ILE A 22 -2.96 1.57 -4.51
CA ILE A 22 -3.36 0.24 -4.98
C ILE A 22 -4.11 0.26 -6.32
N LYS A 23 -4.90 1.32 -6.58
CA LYS A 23 -5.60 1.53 -7.85
C LYS A 23 -4.71 1.78 -9.06
N GLU A 24 -3.43 2.10 -8.84
CA GLU A 24 -2.45 2.28 -9.92
C GLU A 24 -1.77 0.96 -10.30
N LEU A 25 -2.06 -0.13 -9.59
CA LEU A 25 -1.66 -1.45 -10.03
C LEU A 25 -2.56 -1.92 -11.18
N PRO A 26 -2.02 -2.64 -12.16
CA PRO A 26 -2.81 -3.37 -13.12
C PRO A 26 -3.80 -4.32 -12.44
N GLN A 27 -5.05 -4.30 -12.89
CA GLN A 27 -6.10 -5.16 -12.38
C GLN A 27 -5.79 -6.63 -12.68
N GLY A 28 -6.05 -7.51 -11.72
CA GLY A 28 -5.92 -8.96 -11.87
C GLY A 28 -4.50 -9.52 -11.81
N ILE A 29 -3.47 -8.66 -11.65
CA ILE A 29 -2.08 -9.10 -11.51
C ILE A 29 -1.73 -9.32 -10.05
N ALA A 30 -1.18 -10.49 -9.75
CA ALA A 30 -0.67 -10.84 -8.42
C ALA A 30 0.74 -10.29 -8.21
N TYR A 31 0.88 -9.36 -7.28
CA TYR A 31 2.16 -8.82 -6.86
C TYR A 31 2.61 -9.43 -5.56
N ARG A 32 3.70 -10.19 -5.60
CA ARG A 32 4.29 -10.79 -4.41
C ARG A 32 4.73 -9.72 -3.42
N ILE A 33 4.28 -9.85 -2.18
CA ILE A 33 4.61 -8.94 -1.09
C ILE A 33 5.95 -9.38 -0.50
N SER A 34 6.91 -8.46 -0.47
CA SER A 34 8.23 -8.68 0.13
C SER A 34 8.27 -8.28 1.61
N SER A 35 7.60 -7.18 1.95
CA SER A 35 7.47 -6.70 3.34
C SER A 35 6.31 -5.73 3.44
N ALA A 36 5.84 -5.49 4.66
CA ALA A 36 4.84 -4.48 4.96
C ALA A 36 5.34 -3.58 6.09
N GLU A 37 5.08 -2.29 5.97
CA GLU A 37 5.51 -1.28 6.93
C GLU A 37 4.36 -0.32 7.21
N VAL A 38 4.18 0.04 8.48
CA VAL A 38 3.18 1.03 8.90
C VAL A 38 3.84 2.40 8.87
N THR A 39 3.17 3.34 8.23
CA THR A 39 3.54 4.75 8.24
C THR A 39 2.45 5.57 8.89
N SER A 40 2.83 6.53 9.73
CA SER A 40 1.89 7.43 10.39
C SER A 40 1.92 8.79 9.68
N GLY A 41 0.81 9.15 9.04
CA GLY A 41 0.64 10.43 8.36
C GLY A 41 -0.31 11.37 9.10
N GLN A 42 -0.51 12.58 8.56
CA GLN A 42 -1.49 13.55 9.09
C GLN A 42 -2.91 13.00 9.20
N PHE A 43 -3.25 12.00 8.39
CA PHE A 43 -4.58 11.39 8.31
C PHE A 43 -4.69 10.05 9.06
N GLY A 44 -3.70 9.71 9.89
CA GLY A 44 -3.65 8.47 10.66
C GLY A 44 -2.61 7.47 10.17
N GLU A 45 -2.69 6.25 10.67
CA GLU A 45 -1.79 5.16 10.31
C GLU A 45 -2.22 4.48 8.99
N SER A 46 -1.25 4.19 8.16
CA SER A 46 -1.41 3.56 6.85
C SER A 46 -0.39 2.44 6.68
N ILE A 47 -0.69 1.48 5.82
CA ILE A 47 0.26 0.41 5.50
C ILE A 47 0.79 0.60 4.09
N ILE A 48 2.10 0.47 3.96
CA ILE A 48 2.79 0.37 2.69
C ILE A 48 3.22 -1.09 2.53
N LEU A 49 2.76 -1.71 1.45
CA LEU A 49 3.24 -3.02 0.99
C LEU A 49 4.41 -2.81 0.04
N ASN A 50 5.58 -3.29 0.42
CA ASN A 50 6.70 -3.41 -0.49
C ASN A 50 6.50 -4.68 -1.32
N LEU A 51 6.48 -4.52 -2.65
CA LEU A 51 6.38 -5.62 -3.59
C LEU A 51 7.78 -6.13 -3.96
N ALA A 52 7.89 -7.41 -4.29
CA ALA A 52 9.13 -8.04 -4.72
C ALA A 52 9.68 -7.45 -6.03
N ASP A 53 8.80 -6.90 -6.87
CA ASP A 53 9.11 -6.21 -8.13
C ASP A 53 9.77 -4.83 -7.93
N GLY A 54 10.09 -4.44 -6.69
CA GLY A 54 10.69 -3.14 -6.35
C GLY A 54 9.69 -1.99 -6.25
N GLN A 55 8.41 -2.24 -6.53
CA GLN A 55 7.31 -1.29 -6.35
C GLN A 55 6.86 -1.26 -4.88
N ALA A 56 6.24 -0.16 -4.46
CA ALA A 56 5.61 -0.04 -3.14
C ALA A 56 4.17 0.44 -3.32
N VAL A 57 3.25 -0.13 -2.55
CA VAL A 57 1.81 0.12 -2.69
C VAL A 57 1.23 0.58 -1.37
N TYR A 58 0.53 1.70 -1.43
CA TYR A 58 -0.19 2.27 -0.30
C TYR A 58 -1.59 1.63 -0.18
N LEU A 59 -1.89 1.11 1.01
CA LEU A 59 -3.21 0.61 1.36
C LEU A 59 -4.07 1.69 2.04
N PRO A 60 -5.40 1.68 1.82
CA PRO A 60 -6.32 2.60 2.50
C PRO A 60 -6.28 2.45 4.03
N ASN A 61 -6.41 3.56 4.76
CA ASN A 61 -6.36 3.56 6.24
C ASN A 61 -7.35 2.60 6.90
N ARG A 62 -8.50 2.35 6.27
CA ARG A 62 -9.55 1.44 6.79
C ARG A 62 -9.06 0.01 7.02
N VAL A 63 -8.06 -0.44 6.25
CA VAL A 63 -7.52 -1.80 6.41
C VAL A 63 -6.29 -1.84 7.30
N THR A 64 -5.78 -0.68 7.74
CA THR A 64 -4.56 -0.59 8.55
C THR A 64 -4.70 -1.36 9.85
N GLU A 65 -5.81 -1.23 10.58
CA GLU A 65 -5.97 -1.90 11.87
C GLU A 65 -5.96 -3.44 11.77
N VAL A 66 -6.51 -3.97 10.66
CA VAL A 66 -6.57 -5.41 10.40
C VAL A 66 -5.19 -5.97 10.07
N TYR A 67 -4.44 -5.27 9.22
CA TYR A 67 -3.13 -5.74 8.75
C TYR A 67 -1.97 -5.38 9.67
N LYS A 68 -2.09 -4.34 10.51
CA LYS A 68 -1.05 -3.91 11.47
C LYS A 68 -0.67 -5.03 12.44
N ARG A 69 -1.63 -5.86 12.84
CA ARG A 69 -1.40 -7.03 13.72
C ARG A 69 -0.71 -8.19 13.00
N ASN A 70 -0.75 -8.19 11.66
CA ASN A 70 -0.34 -9.29 10.81
C ASN A 70 0.87 -8.95 9.91
N LEU A 71 1.59 -7.86 10.20
CA LEU A 71 2.72 -7.40 9.37
C LEU A 71 3.82 -8.46 9.19
N ALA A 72 4.07 -9.24 10.25
CA ALA A 72 5.07 -10.29 10.23
C ALA A 72 4.79 -11.39 9.20
N PHE A 73 3.51 -11.64 8.88
CA PHE A 73 3.15 -12.62 7.85
C PHE A 73 3.58 -12.18 6.45
N PHE A 74 3.56 -10.87 6.17
CA PHE A 74 3.99 -10.34 4.87
C PHE A 74 5.50 -10.46 4.64
N ALA A 75 6.31 -10.53 5.71
CA ALA A 75 7.75 -10.76 5.59
C ALA A 75 8.10 -12.19 5.14
N SER A 76 7.15 -13.13 5.23
CA SER A 76 7.35 -14.52 4.79
C SER A 76 7.41 -14.70 3.27
N GLN A 77 7.09 -13.64 2.51
CA GLN A 77 6.98 -13.67 1.04
C GLN A 77 5.99 -14.71 0.50
N LYS A 78 5.11 -15.27 1.33
CA LYS A 78 4.07 -16.23 0.92
C LYS A 78 2.79 -15.55 0.46
N TYR A 79 2.74 -14.22 0.48
CA TYR A 79 1.51 -13.49 0.18
C TYR A 79 1.69 -12.63 -1.07
N ALA A 80 0.64 -12.52 -1.86
CA ALA A 80 0.55 -11.63 -3.00
C ALA A 80 -0.69 -10.75 -2.87
N VAL A 81 -0.57 -9.48 -3.27
CA VAL A 81 -1.69 -8.56 -3.39
C VAL A 81 -2.17 -8.50 -4.84
N ILE A 82 -3.48 -8.56 -5.05
CA ILE A 82 -4.12 -8.42 -6.35
C ILE A 82 -5.10 -7.25 -6.25
N TYR A 83 -4.94 -6.27 -7.12
CA TYR A 83 -5.95 -5.24 -7.31
C TYR A 83 -7.08 -5.79 -8.17
N GLU A 84 -8.32 -5.75 -7.68
CA GLU A 84 -9.49 -6.33 -8.36
C GLU A 84 -10.29 -5.28 -9.14
N GLY A 85 -9.98 -4.00 -8.98
CA GLY A 85 -10.64 -2.90 -9.68
C GLY A 85 -11.47 -2.03 -8.75
N GLU A 86 -12.31 -1.20 -9.35
CA GLU A 86 -13.28 -0.36 -8.65
C GLU A 86 -14.64 -1.06 -8.64
N VAL A 87 -15.26 -1.17 -7.47
CA VAL A 87 -16.60 -1.73 -7.27
C VAL A 87 -17.54 -0.57 -7.04
N ASP A 88 -18.51 -0.42 -7.93
CA ASP A 88 -19.59 0.54 -7.73
C ASP A 88 -20.49 0.04 -6.59
N CYS A 89 -20.60 0.86 -5.54
CA CYS A 89 -21.43 0.55 -4.36
C CYS A 89 -22.58 1.55 -4.20
N GLY A 90 -22.95 2.28 -5.26
CA GLY A 90 -23.98 3.34 -5.18
C GLY A 90 -23.57 4.56 -4.35
N TYR A 91 -22.28 4.73 -4.06
CA TYR A 91 -21.71 5.92 -3.43
C TYR A 91 -21.07 6.84 -4.48
N ILE A 92 -20.85 8.11 -4.12
CA ILE A 92 -20.26 9.13 -5.01
C ILE A 92 -18.88 8.73 -5.55
N GLU A 93 -18.12 7.95 -4.78
CA GLU A 93 -16.84 7.37 -5.22
C GLU A 93 -16.88 5.84 -5.14
N PRO A 94 -16.44 5.13 -6.19
CA PRO A 94 -16.42 3.67 -6.19
C PRO A 94 -15.36 3.13 -5.23
N LEU A 95 -15.62 1.95 -4.65
CA LEU A 95 -14.71 1.33 -3.69
C LEU A 95 -13.57 0.63 -4.42
N GLN A 96 -12.34 0.84 -3.96
CA GLN A 96 -11.19 0.10 -4.47
C GLN A 96 -11.18 -1.30 -3.86
N SER A 97 -11.40 -2.32 -4.68
CA SER A 97 -11.33 -3.72 -4.26
C SER A 97 -9.93 -4.28 -4.50
N PHE A 98 -9.44 -5.01 -3.52
CA PHE A 98 -8.20 -5.75 -3.61
C PHE A 98 -8.27 -6.97 -2.69
N LYS A 99 -7.48 -7.99 -3.03
CA LYS A 99 -7.33 -9.19 -2.21
C LYS A 99 -5.87 -9.47 -1.94
N VAL A 100 -5.63 -10.11 -0.81
CA VAL A 100 -4.34 -10.71 -0.46
C VAL A 100 -4.55 -12.22 -0.50
N ILE A 101 -3.74 -12.92 -1.30
CA ILE A 101 -3.76 -14.38 -1.41
C ILE A 101 -2.43 -14.97 -0.94
N GLU A 102 -2.48 -16.20 -0.43
CA GLU A 102 -1.29 -17.00 -0.17
C GLU A 102 -0.83 -17.70 -1.46
N ILE A 103 0.48 -17.75 -1.71
CA ILE A 103 1.14 -18.33 -2.89
C ILE A 103 2.33 -19.22 -2.52
#